data_AF-A0A958T5R0-F1
#
_entry.id   AF-A0A958T5R0-F1
#
_cell.length_a   1.000
_cell.length_b   1.000
_cell.length_c   1.000
_cell.angle_alpha   90.00
_cell.angle_beta   90.00
_cell.angle_gamma   90.00
#
_symmetry.space_group_name_H-M   'P 1'
#
loop_
_entity.id
_entity.type
_entity.pdbx_description
1 polymer ?
#
loop_
_entity_poly.entity_id
_entity_poly.type
_entity_poly.pdbx_seq_one_letter_code
_entity_poly.pdbx_strand_id
1 'polypeptide(L)'
;TGNPLDFIVNNTMMRVNLKEALQPGQSIRLDISWSYAITDRSMFVLSREGYEHFPEDGNNVYLIAHWYPRMAVYNDTEGWQNKQFQRLGEFALEFGNFDVEITVPEDHIVAATGTLLNSSEMLGKKQLKRLQEARQSFDKPVVIVTPEEAKANEKEKSTATKTWKFRAEN
;
A
#
# COMPACT_ATOMS: atom_id res chain seq x y z
N THR A 1 -16.45 13.98 -15.27
CA THR A 1 -16.12 14.40 -16.64
C THR A 1 -14.63 14.35 -16.96
N GLY A 2 -13.76 13.73 -16.14
CA GLY A 2 -12.32 13.60 -16.43
C GLY A 2 -11.52 14.91 -16.49
N ASN A 3 -12.21 16.06 -16.49
CA ASN A 3 -11.60 17.38 -16.52
C ASN A 3 -10.82 17.63 -15.23
N PRO A 4 -9.61 18.24 -15.31
CA PRO A 4 -8.88 18.67 -14.14
C PRO A 4 -9.73 19.56 -13.23
N LEU A 5 -9.65 19.30 -11.93
CA LEU A 5 -10.19 20.18 -10.89
C LEU A 5 -9.10 21.15 -10.45
N ASP A 6 -9.52 22.32 -9.97
CA ASP A 6 -8.61 23.25 -9.30
C ASP A 6 -8.23 22.69 -7.93
N PHE A 7 -6.95 22.75 -7.58
CA PHE A 7 -6.45 22.24 -6.30
C PHE A 7 -5.25 23.02 -5.81
N ILE A 8 -5.03 23.00 -4.51
CA ILE A 8 -3.85 23.58 -3.86
C ILE A 8 -3.19 22.48 -3.04
N VAL A 9 -1.90 22.24 -3.28
CA VAL A 9 -1.06 21.43 -2.40
C VAL A 9 -0.37 22.36 -1.40
N ASN A 10 -0.57 22.08 -0.12
CA ASN A 10 0.05 22.78 0.99
C ASN A 10 0.76 21.74 1.87
N ASN A 11 2.07 21.58 1.63
CA ASN A 11 2.92 20.57 2.27
C ASN A 11 2.31 19.16 2.13
N THR A 12 1.85 18.57 3.22
CA THR A 12 1.33 17.19 3.26
C THR A 12 -0.18 17.10 3.00
N MET A 13 -0.83 18.23 2.73
CA MET A 13 -2.27 18.32 2.49
C MET A 13 -2.56 18.81 1.07
N MET A 14 -3.63 18.28 0.47
CA MET A 14 -4.19 18.76 -0.79
C MET A 14 -5.64 19.19 -0.57
N ARG A 15 -5.99 20.41 -1.01
CA ARG A 15 -7.38 20.88 -1.06
C ARG A 15 -7.87 20.87 -2.50
N VAL A 16 -8.90 20.09 -2.77
CA VAL A 16 -9.61 20.09 -4.06
C VAL A 16 -10.74 21.12 -3.99
N ASN A 17 -10.76 22.06 -4.92
CA ASN A 17 -11.81 23.08 -5.01
C ASN A 17 -12.92 22.58 -5.95
N LEU A 18 -14.03 22.12 -5.37
CA LEU A 18 -15.20 21.71 -6.13
C LEU A 18 -15.90 22.92 -6.74
N LYS A 19 -16.38 22.79 -7.99
CA LYS A 19 -17.17 23.85 -8.66
C LYS A 19 -18.52 24.09 -7.99
N GLU A 20 -19.10 23.01 -7.47
CA GLU A 20 -20.38 23.01 -6.76
C GLU A 20 -20.22 22.20 -5.46
N ALA A 21 -20.94 22.62 -4.43
CA ALA A 21 -20.91 21.93 -3.14
C ALA A 21 -21.55 20.54 -3.25
N LEU A 22 -20.85 19.52 -2.76
CA LEU A 22 -21.36 18.14 -2.70
C LEU A 22 -22.42 18.04 -1.59
N GLN A 23 -23.67 17.79 -1.96
CA GLN A 23 -24.78 17.68 -1.02
C GLN A 23 -24.81 16.31 -0.33
N PRO A 24 -25.49 16.18 0.84
CA PRO A 24 -25.67 14.89 1.50
C PRO A 24 -26.20 13.80 0.56
N GLY A 25 -25.58 12.62 0.59
CA GLY A 25 -25.94 11.48 -0.27
C GLY A 25 -25.38 11.56 -1.69
N GLN A 26 -24.75 12.66 -2.10
CA GLN A 26 -24.05 12.72 -3.38
C GLN A 26 -22.65 12.10 -3.28
N SER A 27 -22.08 11.76 -4.43
CA SER A 27 -20.74 11.20 -4.53
C SER A 27 -19.98 11.84 -5.68
N ILE A 28 -18.66 11.90 -5.53
CA ILE A 28 -17.73 12.33 -6.58
C ILE A 28 -16.62 11.29 -6.70
N ARG A 29 -16.15 11.07 -7.92
CA ARG A 29 -14.95 10.28 -8.20
C ARG A 29 -13.79 11.24 -8.45
N LEU A 30 -12.68 11.00 -7.75
CA LEU A 30 -11.43 11.72 -7.91
C LEU A 30 -10.37 10.74 -8.40
N ASP A 31 -9.67 11.09 -9.47
CA ASP A 31 -8.51 10.36 -9.96
C ASP A 31 -7.27 11.23 -9.66
N ILE A 32 -6.34 10.72 -8.84
CA ILE A 32 -5.21 11.49 -8.30
C ILE A 32 -3.91 10.78 -8.65
N SER A 33 -3.07 11.44 -9.44
CA SER A 33 -1.69 11.01 -9.70
C SER A 33 -0.75 11.65 -8.69
N TRP A 34 0.09 10.84 -8.05
CA TRP A 34 1.02 11.30 -7.02
C TRP A 34 2.25 10.39 -6.97
N SER A 35 3.34 10.88 -6.39
CA SER A 35 4.55 10.11 -6.16
C SER A 35 5.32 10.66 -4.95
N TYR A 36 6.16 9.82 -4.35
CA TYR A 36 7.06 10.20 -3.28
C TYR A 36 8.35 9.38 -3.36
N ALA A 37 9.43 9.91 -2.80
CA ALA A 37 10.66 9.16 -2.64
C ALA A 37 10.51 8.19 -1.47
N ILE A 38 10.77 6.90 -1.71
CA ILE A 38 10.89 5.91 -0.64
C ILE A 38 12.21 6.19 0.06
N THR A 39 12.14 6.43 1.37
CA THR A 39 13.31 6.78 2.18
C THR A 39 14.03 5.53 2.67
N ASP A 40 15.35 5.65 2.82
CA ASP A 40 16.14 4.65 3.54
C ASP A 40 15.73 4.70 5.02
N ARG A 41 15.10 3.63 5.50
CA ARG A 41 14.58 3.59 6.87
C ARG A 41 15.70 3.55 7.91
N SER A 42 16.91 3.11 7.55
CA SER A 42 18.06 3.08 8.46
C SER A 42 18.51 4.48 8.89
N MET A 43 18.19 5.50 8.08
CA MET A 43 18.49 6.89 8.37
C MET A 43 17.54 7.53 9.40
N PHE A 44 16.47 6.85 9.79
CA PHE A 44 15.41 7.42 10.62
C PHE A 44 15.02 6.47 11.77
N VAL A 45 15.44 6.83 12.98
CA VAL A 45 15.04 6.15 14.22
C VAL A 45 13.52 6.15 14.34
N LEU A 46 12.92 4.98 14.61
CA LEU A 46 11.46 4.73 14.67
C LEU A 46 10.70 4.81 13.33
N SER A 47 11.38 4.75 12.18
CA SER A 47 10.67 4.71 10.89
C SER A 47 9.80 3.45 10.75
N ARG A 48 8.52 3.68 10.46
CA ARG A 48 7.49 2.64 10.24
C ARG A 48 7.41 2.18 8.78
N GLU A 49 8.05 2.91 7.88
CA GLU A 49 8.04 2.67 6.43
C GLU A 49 9.40 3.04 5.82
N GLY A 50 9.58 2.73 4.55
CA GLY A 50 10.81 2.94 3.78
C GLY A 50 11.39 1.63 3.28
N TYR A 51 12.58 1.71 2.70
CA TYR A 51 13.35 0.53 2.32
C TYR A 51 14.53 0.32 3.28
N GLU A 52 14.96 -0.92 3.41
CA GLU A 52 16.18 -1.32 4.11
C GLU A 52 17.12 -1.97 3.11
N HIS A 53 18.34 -1.44 3.00
CA HIS A 53 19.35 -1.95 2.08
C HIS A 53 20.28 -2.94 2.79
N PHE A 54 20.53 -4.08 2.16
CA PHE A 54 21.43 -5.13 2.63
C PHE A 54 22.70 -5.12 1.77
N PRO A 55 23.84 -4.58 2.26
CA PRO A 55 25.04 -4.44 1.45
C PRO A 55 25.72 -5.77 1.08
N GLU A 56 25.46 -6.83 1.86
CA GLU A 56 26.11 -8.14 1.67
C GLU A 56 25.67 -8.85 0.39
N ASP A 57 24.42 -8.64 -0.02
CA ASP A 57 23.83 -9.23 -1.23
C ASP A 57 23.26 -8.17 -2.20
N GLY A 58 23.27 -6.91 -1.81
CA GLY A 58 22.78 -5.78 -2.59
C GLY A 58 21.25 -5.76 -2.72
N ASN A 59 20.51 -6.47 -1.87
CA ASN A 59 19.05 -6.52 -1.89
C ASN A 59 18.42 -5.41 -1.04
N ASN A 60 17.13 -5.16 -1.30
CA ASN A 60 16.33 -4.22 -0.54
C ASN A 60 15.05 -4.90 -0.04
N VAL A 61 14.67 -4.63 1.21
CA VAL A 61 13.32 -4.94 1.71
C VAL A 61 12.53 -3.65 1.77
N TYR A 62 11.29 -3.68 1.27
CA TYR A 62 10.40 -2.52 1.24
C TYR A 62 9.26 -2.70 2.23
N LEU A 63 9.10 -1.72 3.12
CA LEU A 63 7.99 -1.61 4.05
C LEU A 63 7.22 -0.34 3.70
N ILE A 64 6.09 -0.51 3.03
CA ILE A 64 5.34 0.62 2.47
C ILE A 64 4.02 0.76 3.21
N ALA A 65 3.86 1.87 3.92
CA ALA A 65 2.66 2.25 4.66
C ALA A 65 2.32 3.72 4.37
N HIS A 66 1.10 4.14 4.75
CA HIS A 66 0.63 5.54 4.63
C HIS A 66 0.83 6.21 3.26
N TRP A 67 0.91 5.39 2.22
CA TRP A 67 1.50 5.74 0.94
C TRP A 67 0.43 6.17 -0.07
N TYR A 68 -0.72 6.72 0.29
CA TYR A 68 -1.66 7.19 -0.74
C TYR A 68 -2.42 8.42 -0.26
N PRO A 69 -2.89 9.29 -1.18
CA PRO A 69 -3.76 10.40 -0.84
C PRO A 69 -5.02 9.87 -0.15
N ARG A 70 -5.23 10.32 1.07
CA ARG A 70 -6.38 9.93 1.91
C ARG A 70 -7.25 11.15 2.15
N MET A 71 -8.55 10.93 2.20
CA MET A 71 -9.51 11.98 2.51
C MET A 71 -9.40 12.34 4.01
N ALA A 72 -9.36 13.64 4.32
CA ALA A 72 -9.29 14.11 5.70
C ALA A 72 -10.61 13.84 6.43
N VAL A 73 -10.57 13.33 7.66
CA VAL A 73 -11.80 13.07 8.41
C VAL A 73 -12.54 14.39 8.68
N TYR A 74 -13.86 14.38 8.48
CA TYR A 74 -14.75 15.45 8.93
C TYR A 74 -15.61 14.93 10.07
N ASN A 75 -15.52 15.54 11.24
CA ASN A 75 -16.38 15.19 12.38
C ASN A 75 -17.16 16.41 12.90
N ASP A 76 -18.20 16.16 13.70
CA ASP A 76 -19.13 17.16 14.24
C ASP A 76 -18.55 18.05 15.34
N THR A 77 -17.41 17.67 15.93
CA THR A 77 -16.74 18.42 17.02
C THR A 77 -15.61 19.32 16.53
N GLU A 78 -14.77 18.84 15.62
CA GLU A 78 -13.53 19.49 15.16
C GLU A 78 -13.62 19.95 13.71
N GLY A 79 -14.67 19.54 12.97
CA GLY A 79 -14.77 19.75 11.53
C GLY A 79 -13.72 18.93 10.79
N TRP A 80 -13.06 19.57 9.81
CA TRP A 80 -12.01 18.95 9.00
C TRP A 80 -10.71 18.77 9.81
N GLN A 81 -10.27 17.52 9.98
CA GLN A 81 -8.96 17.21 10.55
C GLN A 81 -7.86 17.40 9.50
N ASN A 82 -7.39 18.65 9.36
CA ASN A 82 -6.46 19.08 8.31
C ASN A 82 -5.06 19.47 8.83
N LYS A 83 -4.67 18.96 10.00
CA LYS A 83 -3.31 19.16 10.54
C LYS A 83 -2.29 18.49 9.60
N GLN A 84 -1.17 19.17 9.41
CA GLN A 84 -0.05 18.65 8.62
C GLN A 84 0.52 17.39 9.29
N PHE A 85 0.96 16.43 8.49
CA PHE A 85 1.68 15.27 9.00
C PHE A 85 3.03 15.71 9.59
N GLN A 86 3.26 15.33 10.85
CA GLN A 86 4.46 15.68 11.61
C GLN A 86 5.18 14.41 12.05
N ARG A 87 5.75 13.65 11.11
CA ARG A 87 6.61 12.44 11.27
C ARG A 87 6.08 11.32 12.18
N LEU A 88 5.90 11.61 13.47
CA LEU A 88 5.36 10.74 14.51
C LEU A 88 3.85 10.95 14.75
N GLY A 89 3.21 11.89 14.04
CA GLY A 89 1.78 12.13 14.15
C GLY A 89 0.96 10.91 13.69
N GLU A 90 -0.11 10.61 14.41
CA GLU A 90 -1.12 9.65 13.96
C GLU A 90 -2.24 10.36 13.20
N PHE A 91 -2.98 9.58 12.41
CA PHE A 91 -4.06 10.06 11.56
C PHE A 91 -5.40 9.47 12.01
N ALA A 92 -6.46 10.26 11.98
CA ALA A 92 -7.79 9.70 11.86
C ALA A 92 -8.04 9.26 10.42
N LEU A 93 -8.78 8.17 10.25
CA LEU A 93 -9.03 7.56 8.94
C LEU A 93 -10.52 7.31 8.78
N GLU A 94 -11.01 7.63 7.58
CA GLU A 94 -12.31 7.15 7.13
C GLU A 94 -12.22 5.69 6.71
N PHE A 95 -13.30 4.96 6.95
CA PHE A 95 -13.42 3.57 6.51
C PHE A 95 -13.78 3.50 5.02
N GLY A 96 -13.31 2.44 4.35
CA GLY A 96 -13.62 2.23 2.95
C GLY A 96 -13.20 0.86 2.46
N ASN A 97 -13.75 0.47 1.31
CA ASN A 97 -13.30 -0.69 0.56
C ASN A 97 -12.15 -0.29 -0.34
N PHE A 98 -11.20 -1.20 -0.55
CA PHE A 98 -10.00 -0.96 -1.34
C PHE A 98 -9.83 -2.06 -2.39
N ASP A 99 -9.66 -1.63 -3.64
CA ASP A 99 -9.08 -2.43 -4.71
C ASP A 99 -7.68 -1.88 -4.98
N VAL A 100 -6.65 -2.71 -4.77
CA VAL A 100 -5.24 -2.28 -4.84
C VAL A 100 -4.49 -3.14 -5.84
N GLU A 101 -3.85 -2.50 -6.82
CA GLU A 101 -2.92 -3.14 -7.74
C GLU A 101 -1.50 -2.64 -7.46
N ILE A 102 -0.58 -3.56 -7.18
CA ILE A 102 0.82 -3.26 -6.84
C ILE A 102 1.72 -3.91 -7.89
N THR A 103 2.37 -3.09 -8.72
CA THR A 103 3.32 -3.57 -9.74
C THR A 103 4.74 -3.42 -9.24
N VAL A 104 5.46 -4.54 -9.21
CA VAL A 104 6.86 -4.66 -8.74
C VAL A 104 7.66 -5.54 -9.70
N PRO A 105 9.00 -5.51 -9.65
CA PRO A 105 9.83 -6.51 -10.30
C PRO A 105 9.36 -7.94 -9.94
N GLU A 106 9.42 -8.87 -10.88
CA GLU A 106 8.76 -10.18 -10.74
C GLU A 106 9.40 -11.13 -9.72
N ASP A 107 10.59 -10.79 -9.25
CA ASP A 107 11.31 -11.41 -8.15
C ASP A 107 10.80 -10.95 -6.77
N HIS A 108 9.92 -9.94 -6.71
CA HIS A 108 9.34 -9.50 -5.44
C HIS A 108 8.13 -10.36 -5.04
N ILE A 109 8.11 -10.76 -3.76
CA ILE A 109 6.93 -11.30 -3.09
C ILE A 109 6.24 -10.16 -2.34
N VAL A 110 4.94 -9.96 -2.60
CA VAL A 110 4.17 -8.87 -1.97
C VAL A 110 3.18 -9.46 -0.96
N ALA A 111 3.24 -8.93 0.25
CA ALA A 111 2.21 -9.11 1.28
C ALA A 111 1.55 -7.75 1.54
N ALA A 112 0.22 -7.71 1.56
CA ALA A 112 -0.55 -6.49 1.75
C ALA A 112 -1.87 -6.79 2.46
N THR A 113 -2.53 -5.74 2.95
CA THR A 113 -3.89 -5.80 3.50
C THR A 113 -4.88 -6.27 2.44
N GLY A 114 -5.82 -7.14 2.85
CA GLY A 114 -6.88 -7.66 1.99
C GLY A 114 -6.60 -9.05 1.44
N THR A 115 -7.51 -9.53 0.59
CA THR A 115 -7.43 -10.83 -0.07
C THR A 115 -6.70 -10.71 -1.40
N LEU A 116 -5.64 -11.51 -1.60
CA LEU A 116 -4.97 -11.65 -2.89
C LEU A 116 -5.90 -12.32 -3.91
N LEU A 117 -6.23 -11.60 -4.98
CA LEU A 117 -7.21 -12.00 -5.99
C LEU A 117 -6.60 -12.85 -7.11
N ASN A 118 -5.34 -12.63 -7.48
CA ASN A 118 -4.67 -13.30 -8.59
C ASN A 118 -3.54 -14.24 -8.14
N SER A 119 -3.75 -14.98 -7.04
CA SER A 119 -2.72 -15.84 -6.44
C SER A 119 -2.16 -16.92 -7.39
N SER A 120 -2.95 -17.42 -8.34
CA SER A 120 -2.52 -18.42 -9.33
C SER A 120 -1.55 -17.86 -10.38
N GLU A 121 -1.56 -16.55 -10.60
CA GLU A 121 -0.62 -15.86 -11.49
C GLU A 121 0.67 -15.48 -10.77
N MET A 122 0.56 -15.17 -9.47
CA MET A 122 1.68 -14.66 -8.66
C MET A 122 2.52 -15.77 -8.01
N LEU A 123 1.90 -16.91 -7.65
CA LEU A 123 2.55 -17.96 -6.87
C LEU A 123 2.78 -19.24 -7.69
N GLY A 124 3.92 -19.90 -7.43
CA GLY A 124 4.19 -21.22 -7.96
C GLY A 124 3.26 -22.29 -7.37
N LYS A 125 3.12 -23.44 -8.05
CA LYS A 125 2.20 -24.54 -7.64
C LYS A 125 2.37 -24.97 -6.17
N LYS A 126 3.61 -25.06 -5.68
CA LYS A 126 3.90 -25.44 -4.29
C LYS A 126 3.45 -24.37 -3.29
N GLN A 127 3.70 -23.09 -3.59
CA GLN A 127 3.29 -21.95 -2.77
C GLN A 127 1.77 -21.79 -2.76
N LEU A 128 1.11 -21.98 -3.91
CA LEU A 128 -0.35 -21.94 -4.01
C LEU A 128 -1.01 -23.02 -3.15
N LYS A 129 -0.45 -24.25 -3.15
CA LYS A 129 -0.91 -25.33 -2.26
C LYS A 129 -0.78 -24.93 -0.79
N ARG A 130 0.37 -24.36 -0.38
CA ARG A 130 0.57 -23.87 1.00
C ARG A 130 -0.37 -22.72 1.35
N LEU A 131 -0.67 -21.81 0.42
CA LEU A 131 -1.66 -20.75 0.63
C LEU A 131 -3.07 -21.33 0.87
N GLN A 132 -3.45 -22.38 0.14
CA GLN A 132 -4.73 -23.08 0.35
C GLN A 132 -4.77 -23.79 1.71
N GLU A 133 -3.67 -24.46 2.11
CA GLU A 133 -3.53 -25.06 3.44
C GLU A 133 -3.60 -23.99 4.55
N ALA A 134 -2.95 -22.84 4.36
CA ALA A 134 -2.96 -21.72 5.31
C ALA A 134 -4.37 -21.19 5.59
N ARG A 135 -5.25 -21.14 4.58
CA ARG A 135 -6.65 -20.72 4.72
C ARG A 135 -7.48 -21.64 5.61
N GLN A 136 -7.02 -22.86 5.83
CA GLN A 136 -7.71 -23.89 6.63
C GLN A 136 -6.99 -24.18 7.95
N SER A 137 -5.82 -23.57 8.18
CA SER A 137 -5.01 -23.79 9.36
C SER A 137 -5.27 -22.70 10.39
N PHE A 138 -5.90 -23.05 11.51
CA PHE A 138 -6.21 -22.11 12.59
C PHE A 138 -5.22 -22.18 13.75
N ASP A 139 -4.51 -23.31 13.89
CA ASP A 139 -3.66 -23.59 15.06
C ASP A 139 -2.17 -23.60 14.73
N LYS A 140 -1.80 -23.65 13.45
CA LYS A 140 -0.41 -23.76 13.01
C LYS A 140 -0.10 -22.78 11.88
N PRO A 141 0.97 -21.97 11.99
CA PRO A 141 1.39 -21.12 10.89
C PRO A 141 1.86 -21.97 9.71
N VAL A 142 1.44 -21.60 8.50
CA VAL A 142 1.89 -22.21 7.26
C VAL A 142 2.78 -21.22 6.52
N VAL A 143 4.03 -21.62 6.27
CA VAL A 143 5.02 -20.80 5.58
C VAL A 143 4.80 -20.92 4.07
N ILE A 144 4.21 -19.88 3.46
CA ILE A 144 3.85 -19.90 2.03
C ILE A 144 5.10 -19.86 1.15
N VAL A 145 6.05 -18.97 1.45
CA VAL A 145 7.37 -18.89 0.80
C VAL A 145 8.42 -19.29 1.84
N THR A 146 9.14 -20.38 1.56
CA THR A 146 10.14 -20.91 2.50
C THR A 146 11.43 -20.08 2.51
N PRO A 147 12.23 -20.11 3.59
CA PRO A 147 13.54 -19.47 3.60
C PRO A 147 14.46 -19.92 2.46
N GLU A 148 14.41 -21.19 2.08
CA GLU A 148 15.20 -21.74 0.97
C GLU A 148 14.75 -21.18 -0.38
N GLU A 149 13.44 -21.03 -0.58
CA GLU A 149 12.89 -20.39 -1.79
C GLU A 149 13.21 -18.90 -1.84
N ALA A 150 13.10 -18.19 -0.72
CA ALA A 150 13.47 -16.78 -0.62
C ALA A 150 14.95 -16.57 -0.96
N LYS A 151 15.85 -17.37 -0.35
CA LYS A 151 17.30 -17.35 -0.64
C LYS A 151 17.65 -17.73 -2.07
N ALA A 152 16.85 -18.56 -2.72
CA ALA A 152 17.05 -18.88 -4.13
C ALA A 152 16.63 -17.72 -5.03
N ASN A 153 15.52 -17.06 -4.67
CA ASN A 153 14.92 -15.98 -5.42
C ASN A 153 15.70 -14.65 -5.30
N GLU A 154 16.34 -14.37 -4.16
CA GLU A 154 17.11 -13.13 -3.94
C GLU A 154 18.45 -13.05 -4.70
N LYS A 155 18.85 -14.12 -5.42
CA LYS A 155 20.13 -14.21 -6.14
C LYS A 155 20.15 -13.48 -7.47
N GLU A 156 19.00 -13.37 -8.13
CA GLU A 156 18.88 -12.79 -9.45
C GLU A 156 17.83 -11.67 -9.40
N LYS A 157 18.20 -10.51 -9.94
CA LYS A 157 17.29 -9.37 -10.06
C LYS A 157 16.58 -9.41 -11.39
N SER A 158 15.26 -9.31 -11.38
CA SER A 158 14.50 -9.26 -12.63
C SER A 158 14.20 -7.82 -13.08
N THR A 159 14.22 -7.60 -14.39
CA THR A 159 13.73 -6.37 -15.03
C THR A 159 12.28 -6.50 -15.51
N ALA A 160 11.74 -7.74 -15.54
CA ALA A 160 10.33 -7.98 -15.78
C ALA A 160 9.51 -7.65 -14.53
N THR A 161 8.23 -7.35 -14.72
CA THR A 161 7.34 -6.94 -13.63
C THR A 161 6.11 -7.85 -13.53
N LYS A 162 5.53 -7.89 -12.33
CA LYS A 162 4.25 -8.54 -12.05
C LYS A 162 3.37 -7.61 -11.23
N THR A 163 2.06 -7.73 -11.40
CA THR A 163 1.06 -6.93 -10.70
C THR A 163 0.26 -7.82 -9.75
N TRP A 164 0.38 -7.55 -8.47
CA TRP A 164 -0.38 -8.20 -7.39
C TRP A 164 -1.68 -7.44 -7.17
N LYS A 165 -2.81 -8.15 -7.07
CA LYS A 165 -4.15 -7.56 -6.93
C LYS A 165 -4.75 -7.95 -5.60
N PHE A 166 -5.09 -6.95 -4.78
CA PHE A 166 -5.68 -7.15 -3.46
C PHE A 166 -7.04 -6.46 -3.35
N ARG A 167 -7.96 -7.08 -2.60
CA ARG A 167 -9.23 -6.46 -2.20
C ARG A 167 -9.40 -6.49 -0.69
N ALA A 168 -9.70 -5.35 -0.09
CA ALA A 168 -10.11 -5.24 1.30
C ALA A 168 -11.53 -4.67 1.38
N GLU A 169 -12.39 -5.32 2.16
CA GLU A 169 -13.75 -4.87 2.44
C GLU A 169 -13.83 -4.48 3.92
N ASN A 170 -14.49 -3.35 4.20
CA ASN A 170 -14.76 -2.86 5.54
C ASN A 170 -16.17 -3.24 6.02
#